data_AF-A0A453ERU5-F1
#
_entry.id   AF-A0A453ERU5-F1
#
_cell.length_a   1.000
_cell.length_b   1.000
_cell.length_c   1.000
_cell.angle_alpha   90.00
_cell.angle_beta   90.00
_cell.angle_gamma   90.00
#
_symmetry.space_group_name_H-M   'P 1'
#
loop_
_entity.id
_entity.type
_entity.pdbx_description
1 polymer ?
#
loop_
_entity_poly.entity_id
_entity_poly.type
_entity_poly.pdbx_seq_one_letter_code
_entity_poly.pdbx_strand_id
1 'polypeptide(L)'
;MYHDDKVEAIEEMEAQVADSTSEDRKAKQSGSCRMASTKNLLKNWQLMSAITLYCVFSLHDTAYLEIFSLWAVSSRKYRGLSFTSQEVGTVLAISGFGVLVYQLLIYPFLAKYAGLVKPFRSAAVCDKNILHQDTSLICLIYCTVPNACLFFQVLSILLLATYPFMANLYGVELKVLINIASLLKNMFAATITIACNILQNTAVAQEQRGVANGISVTLMSIFKAVAPAAAGIMFSWAQKNITGLFIPGDQILFWMLNMVSVIGLSLTFKPFFSMPSALK
;
A
#
# COMPACT_ATOMS: atom_id res chain seq x y z
N MET A 1 -2.60 -72.46 -12.65
CA MET A 1 -2.59 -71.24 -13.48
C MET A 1 -3.69 -70.25 -13.11
N TYR A 2 -4.93 -70.68 -12.81
CA TYR A 2 -6.03 -69.75 -12.44
C TYR A 2 -5.96 -69.16 -11.01
N HIS A 3 -5.07 -69.67 -10.16
CA HIS A 3 -4.93 -69.22 -8.76
C HIS A 3 -3.82 -68.17 -8.56
N ASP A 4 -2.83 -68.09 -9.44
CA ASP A 4 -1.75 -67.08 -9.37
C ASP A 4 -2.25 -65.71 -9.82
N ASP A 5 -2.95 -65.63 -10.95
CA ASP A 5 -3.44 -64.35 -11.51
C ASP A 5 -4.37 -63.59 -10.56
N LYS A 6 -5.11 -64.30 -9.69
CA LYS A 6 -5.98 -63.67 -8.68
C LYS A 6 -5.20 -63.13 -7.49
N VAL A 7 -4.12 -63.77 -7.10
CA VAL A 7 -3.29 -63.33 -5.97
C VAL A 7 -2.51 -62.09 -6.39
N GLU A 8 -1.96 -62.08 -7.59
CA GLU A 8 -1.28 -60.92 -8.17
C GLU A 8 -2.23 -59.72 -8.31
N ALA A 9 -3.46 -59.94 -8.79
CA ALA A 9 -4.47 -58.87 -8.87
C ALA A 9 -4.92 -58.32 -7.50
N ILE A 10 -4.91 -59.14 -6.44
CA ILE A 10 -5.22 -58.70 -5.08
C ILE A 10 -4.05 -57.88 -4.51
N GLU A 11 -2.81 -58.33 -4.69
CA GLU A 11 -1.62 -57.60 -4.25
C GLU A 11 -1.46 -56.25 -4.96
N GLU A 12 -1.74 -56.18 -6.27
CA GLU A 12 -1.77 -54.91 -7.01
C GLU A 12 -2.86 -53.96 -6.48
N MET A 13 -4.04 -54.48 -6.15
CA MET A 13 -5.14 -53.69 -5.63
C MET A 13 -4.84 -53.17 -4.21
N GLU A 14 -4.22 -53.99 -3.34
CA GLU A 14 -3.78 -53.58 -2.01
C GLU A 14 -2.66 -52.53 -2.07
N ALA A 15 -1.73 -52.64 -3.03
CA ALA A 15 -0.69 -51.65 -3.25
C ALA A 15 -1.26 -50.28 -3.69
N GLN A 16 -2.26 -50.27 -4.59
CA GLN A 16 -2.94 -49.05 -5.02
C GLN A 16 -3.73 -48.39 -3.88
N VAL A 17 -4.37 -49.18 -3.01
CA VAL A 17 -5.09 -48.67 -1.82
C VAL A 17 -4.12 -48.11 -0.79
N ALA A 18 -2.96 -48.74 -0.59
CA ALA A 18 -1.94 -48.24 0.32
C ALA A 18 -1.34 -46.91 -0.17
N ASP A 19 -1.07 -46.80 -1.48
CA ASP A 19 -0.48 -45.60 -2.09
C ASP A 19 -1.44 -44.40 -2.03
N SER A 20 -2.70 -44.59 -2.46
CA SER A 20 -3.75 -43.57 -2.37
C SER A 20 -3.99 -43.09 -0.93
N THR A 21 -3.98 -43.99 0.05
CA THR A 21 -4.10 -43.64 1.47
C THR A 21 -2.89 -42.82 1.96
N SER A 22 -1.70 -43.06 1.41
CA SER A 22 -0.48 -42.34 1.75
C SER A 22 -0.44 -40.92 1.17
N GLU A 23 -0.91 -40.76 -0.07
CA GLU A 23 -1.06 -39.45 -0.72
C GLU A 23 -2.10 -38.58 -0.02
N ASP A 24 -3.24 -39.17 0.36
CA ASP A 24 -4.29 -38.47 1.12
C ASP A 24 -3.80 -37.99 2.50
N ARG A 25 -2.98 -38.80 3.18
CA ARG A 25 -2.35 -38.40 4.45
C ARG A 25 -1.32 -37.29 4.24
N LYS A 26 -0.47 -37.37 3.20
CA LYS A 26 0.49 -36.31 2.85
C LYS A 26 -0.23 -35.01 2.48
N ALA A 27 -1.33 -35.07 1.73
CA ALA A 27 -2.13 -33.91 1.36
C ALA A 27 -2.79 -33.26 2.58
N LYS A 28 -3.40 -34.05 3.48
CA LYS A 28 -3.97 -33.55 4.75
C LYS A 28 -2.90 -32.97 5.69
N GLN A 29 -1.74 -33.61 5.78
CA GLN A 29 -0.63 -33.14 6.63
C GLN A 29 0.02 -31.88 6.07
N SER A 30 0.22 -31.81 4.76
CA SER A 30 0.66 -30.60 4.03
C SER A 30 -0.34 -29.45 4.20
N GLY A 31 -1.64 -29.72 4.08
CA GLY A 31 -2.71 -28.77 4.32
C GLY A 31 -2.74 -28.24 5.76
N SER A 32 -2.63 -29.13 6.75
CA SER A 32 -2.56 -28.77 8.17
C SER A 32 -1.33 -27.92 8.52
N CYS A 33 -0.15 -28.31 8.00
CA CYS A 33 1.10 -27.57 8.19
C CYS A 33 1.03 -26.17 7.55
N ARG A 34 0.45 -26.07 6.35
CA ARG A 34 0.23 -24.79 5.67
C ARG A 34 -0.75 -23.89 6.43
N MET A 35 -1.83 -24.45 6.99
CA MET A 35 -2.78 -23.72 7.83
C MET A 35 -2.12 -23.20 9.13
N ALA A 36 -1.28 -24.02 9.77
CA ALA A 36 -0.53 -23.62 10.95
C ALA A 36 0.49 -22.51 10.63
N SER A 37 1.20 -22.62 9.51
CA SER A 37 2.15 -21.61 8.99
C SER A 37 1.45 -20.28 8.71
N THR A 38 0.29 -20.29 8.05
CA THR A 38 -0.54 -19.09 7.82
C THR A 38 -1.06 -18.48 9.11
N LYS A 39 -1.49 -19.29 10.08
CA LYS A 39 -1.93 -18.82 11.38
C LYS A 39 -0.79 -18.16 12.18
N ASN A 40 0.42 -18.69 12.07
CA ASN A 40 1.62 -18.11 12.67
C ASN A 40 1.99 -16.76 12.02
N LEU A 41 1.84 -16.64 10.69
CA LEU A 41 2.03 -15.38 9.97
C LEU A 41 1.05 -14.31 10.42
N LEU A 42 -0.24 -14.64 10.52
CA LEU A 42 -1.26 -13.69 10.98
C LEU A 42 -1.10 -13.29 12.45
N LYS A 43 -0.42 -14.11 13.26
CA LYS A 43 -0.06 -13.77 14.64
C LYS A 43 1.14 -12.82 14.73
N ASN A 44 1.92 -12.68 13.65
CA ASN A 44 3.03 -11.73 13.61
C ASN A 44 2.48 -10.31 13.56
N TRP A 45 2.49 -9.65 14.73
CA TRP A 45 1.99 -8.29 14.90
C TRP A 45 2.61 -7.28 13.93
N GLN A 46 3.90 -7.45 13.59
CA GLN A 46 4.62 -6.53 12.71
C GLN A 46 4.19 -6.65 11.25
N LEU A 47 3.95 -7.88 10.81
CA LEU A 47 3.40 -8.13 9.48
C LEU A 47 1.98 -7.55 9.39
N MET A 48 1.16 -7.82 10.41
CA MET A 48 -0.22 -7.34 10.43
C MET A 48 -0.31 -5.82 10.45
N SER A 49 0.52 -5.13 11.23
CA SER A 49 0.56 -3.66 11.25
C SER A 49 0.98 -3.08 9.88
N ALA A 50 1.99 -3.68 9.23
CA ALA A 50 2.43 -3.28 7.90
C ALA A 50 1.33 -3.49 6.83
N ILE A 51 0.59 -4.60 6.92
CA ILE A 51 -0.55 -4.89 6.05
C ILE A 51 -1.69 -3.88 6.29
N THR A 52 -2.04 -3.59 7.54
CA THR A 52 -3.08 -2.61 7.86
C THR A 52 -2.73 -1.22 7.32
N LEU A 53 -1.48 -0.79 7.51
CA LEU A 53 -1.00 0.48 6.98
C LEU A 53 -1.10 0.54 5.45
N TYR A 54 -0.70 -0.55 4.79
CA TYR A 54 -0.81 -0.67 3.34
C TYR A 54 -2.26 -0.60 2.84
N CYS A 55 -3.20 -1.22 3.57
CA CYS A 55 -4.62 -1.19 3.23
C CYS A 55 -5.20 0.23 3.35
N VAL A 56 -4.85 0.97 4.42
CA VAL A 56 -5.31 2.34 4.63
C VAL A 56 -4.78 3.27 3.54
N PHE A 57 -3.49 3.18 3.21
CA PHE A 57 -2.91 4.02 2.15
C PHE A 57 -3.47 3.66 0.76
N SER A 58 -3.67 2.38 0.48
CA SER A 58 -4.28 1.94 -0.77
C SER A 58 -5.73 2.41 -0.92
N LEU A 59 -6.50 2.38 0.17
CA LEU A 59 -7.85 2.93 0.21
C LEU A 59 -7.82 4.43 -0.10
N HIS A 60 -6.95 5.18 0.59
CA HIS A 60 -6.79 6.62 0.37
C HIS A 60 -6.40 6.95 -1.07
N ASP A 61 -5.43 6.23 -1.65
CA ASP A 61 -4.96 6.48 -3.02
C ASP A 61 -6.06 6.21 -4.06
N THR A 62 -6.82 5.14 -3.87
CA THR A 62 -7.96 4.81 -4.74
C THR A 62 -9.07 5.85 -4.60
N ALA A 63 -9.41 6.24 -3.37
CA ALA A 63 -10.40 7.29 -3.13
C ALA A 63 -9.98 8.63 -3.73
N TYR A 64 -8.69 8.97 -3.66
CA TYR A 64 -8.13 10.16 -4.30
C TYR A 64 -8.31 10.15 -5.82
N LEU A 65 -8.02 9.04 -6.51
CA LEU A 65 -8.16 8.97 -7.98
C LEU A 65 -9.61 9.17 -8.42
N GLU A 66 -10.55 8.58 -7.69
CA GLU A 66 -12.00 8.72 -7.96
C GLU A 66 -12.48 10.14 -7.68
N ILE A 67 -12.11 10.71 -6.53
CA ILE A 67 -12.42 12.10 -6.17
C ILE A 67 -11.83 13.08 -7.17
N PHE A 68 -10.56 12.89 -7.55
CA PHE A 68 -9.89 13.74 -8.51
C PHE A 68 -10.61 13.73 -9.86
N SER A 69 -10.98 12.54 -10.34
CA SER A 69 -11.70 12.39 -11.61
C SER A 69 -13.07 13.08 -11.57
N LEU A 70 -13.85 12.87 -10.50
CA LEU A 70 -15.15 13.49 -10.30
C LEU A 70 -15.06 15.02 -10.15
N TRP A 71 -14.10 15.50 -9.35
CA TRP A 71 -13.86 16.93 -9.13
C TRP A 71 -13.39 17.65 -10.39
N ALA A 72 -12.52 17.01 -11.18
CA ALA A 72 -12.01 17.59 -12.41
C ALA A 72 -13.10 17.77 -13.47
N VAL A 73 -13.99 16.79 -13.63
CA VAL A 73 -15.13 16.86 -14.59
C VAL A 73 -16.25 17.78 -14.08
N SER A 74 -16.39 17.94 -12.78
CA SER A 74 -17.44 18.77 -12.18
C SER A 74 -17.40 20.22 -12.66
N SER A 75 -18.58 20.81 -12.87
CA SER A 75 -18.69 22.18 -13.37
C SER A 75 -18.21 23.22 -12.35
N ARG A 76 -17.82 24.40 -12.85
CA ARG A 76 -17.32 25.53 -12.02
C ARG A 76 -18.33 26.00 -10.96
N LYS A 77 -19.64 25.81 -11.20
CA LYS A 77 -20.70 26.11 -10.23
C LYS A 77 -20.53 25.33 -8.92
N TYR A 78 -19.98 24.12 -8.99
CA TYR A 78 -19.71 23.24 -7.86
C TYR A 78 -18.22 23.29 -7.44
N ARG A 79 -17.50 24.36 -7.82
CA ARG A 79 -16.05 24.53 -7.58
C ARG A 79 -15.18 23.37 -8.12
N GLY A 80 -15.66 22.71 -9.18
CA GLY A 80 -14.86 21.78 -9.99
C GLY A 80 -14.06 22.52 -11.07
N LEU A 81 -13.27 21.77 -11.82
CA LEU A 81 -12.39 22.34 -12.86
C LEU A 81 -13.07 22.52 -14.22
N SER A 82 -14.19 21.83 -14.43
CA SER A 82 -14.94 21.77 -15.69
C SER A 82 -14.10 21.25 -16.87
N PHE A 83 -13.23 20.28 -16.60
CA PHE A 83 -12.43 19.60 -17.61
C PHE A 83 -13.27 18.59 -18.39
N THR A 84 -12.86 18.33 -19.63
CA THR A 84 -13.44 17.23 -20.40
C THR A 84 -12.85 15.89 -19.93
N SER A 85 -13.58 14.81 -20.14
CA SER A 85 -13.08 13.46 -19.82
C SER A 85 -11.78 13.13 -20.58
N GLN A 86 -11.57 13.70 -21.78
CA GLN A 86 -10.30 13.55 -22.51
C GLN A 86 -9.13 14.26 -21.81
N GLU A 87 -9.37 15.46 -21.28
CA GLU A 87 -8.33 16.22 -20.56
C GLU A 87 -7.94 15.51 -19.26
N VAL A 88 -8.93 15.02 -18.50
CA VAL A 88 -8.69 14.22 -17.29
C VAL A 88 -7.92 12.94 -17.62
N GLY A 89 -8.34 12.23 -18.67
CA GLY A 89 -7.63 11.04 -19.16
C GLY A 89 -6.18 11.32 -19.54
N THR A 90 -5.91 12.49 -20.14
CA THR A 90 -4.56 12.92 -20.50
C THR A 90 -3.69 13.17 -19.28
N VAL A 91 -4.22 13.85 -18.26
CA VAL A 91 -3.51 14.07 -16.97
C VAL A 91 -3.17 12.74 -16.30
N LEU A 92 -4.12 11.80 -16.25
CA LEU A 92 -3.91 10.47 -15.67
C LEU A 92 -2.88 9.66 -16.47
N ALA A 93 -2.92 9.74 -17.80
CA ALA A 93 -1.95 9.05 -18.65
C ALA A 93 -0.52 9.58 -18.47
N ILE A 94 -0.35 10.91 -18.46
CA ILE A 94 0.96 11.55 -18.25
C ILE A 94 1.51 11.18 -16.87
N SER A 95 0.69 11.31 -15.82
CA SER A 95 1.11 10.98 -14.46
C SER A 95 1.39 9.48 -14.29
N GLY A 96 0.59 8.59 -14.87
CA GLY A 96 0.82 7.14 -14.86
C GLY A 96 2.11 6.74 -15.57
N PHE A 97 2.39 7.32 -16.75
CA PHE A 97 3.66 7.11 -17.44
C PHE A 97 4.84 7.64 -16.62
N GLY A 98 4.70 8.83 -16.03
CA GLY A 98 5.73 9.42 -15.17
C GLY A 98 6.05 8.56 -13.94
N VAL A 99 5.05 7.93 -13.33
CA VAL A 99 5.24 6.96 -12.24
C VAL A 99 5.99 5.72 -12.72
N LEU A 100 5.68 5.22 -13.91
CA LEU A 100 6.40 4.08 -14.49
C LEU A 100 7.89 4.41 -14.69
N VAL A 101 8.19 5.57 -15.26
CA VAL A 101 9.57 6.07 -15.41
C VAL A 101 10.24 6.22 -14.05
N TYR A 102 9.53 6.80 -13.07
CA TYR A 102 10.02 6.92 -11.70
C TYR A 102 10.36 5.55 -11.09
N GLN A 103 9.48 4.56 -11.25
CA GLN A 103 9.65 3.23 -10.68
C GLN A 103 10.82 2.47 -11.31
N LEU A 104 10.99 2.55 -12.64
CA LEU A 104 11.98 1.77 -13.38
C LEU A 104 13.37 2.39 -13.39
N LEU A 105 13.48 3.72 -13.43
CA LEU A 105 14.76 4.41 -13.61
C LEU A 105 15.21 5.13 -12.34
N ILE A 106 14.31 5.92 -11.76
CA ILE A 106 14.64 6.86 -10.69
C ILE A 106 14.74 6.12 -9.35
N TYR A 107 13.76 5.28 -9.02
CA TYR A 107 13.74 4.54 -7.76
C TYR A 107 14.96 3.62 -7.56
N PRO A 108 15.39 2.76 -8.51
CA PRO A 108 16.58 1.93 -8.30
C PRO A 108 17.86 2.78 -8.17
N PHE A 109 17.92 3.92 -8.87
CA PHE A 109 19.02 4.87 -8.73
C PHE A 109 19.02 5.52 -7.33
N LEU A 110 17.85 5.98 -6.86
CA LEU A 110 17.67 6.50 -5.50
C LEU A 110 17.97 5.45 -4.45
N ALA A 111 17.57 4.19 -4.64
CA ALA A 111 17.84 3.11 -3.70
C ALA A 111 19.34 2.80 -3.64
N LYS A 112 20.04 2.81 -4.78
CA LYS A 112 21.50 2.66 -4.84
C LYS A 112 22.23 3.84 -4.20
N TYR A 113 21.74 5.06 -4.42
CA TYR A 113 22.32 6.27 -3.86
C TYR A 113 22.01 6.38 -2.36
N ALA A 114 20.78 6.15 -1.92
CA ALA A 114 20.39 6.12 -0.50
C ALA A 114 21.04 4.96 0.27
N GLY A 115 21.39 3.86 -0.40
CA GLY A 115 22.23 2.80 0.16
C GLY A 115 23.71 3.20 0.33
N LEU A 116 24.20 4.21 -0.41
CA LEU A 116 25.58 4.73 -0.33
C LEU A 116 25.69 6.02 0.51
N VAL A 117 24.65 6.84 0.52
CA VAL A 117 24.52 8.02 1.37
C VAL A 117 24.17 7.49 2.75
N LYS A 118 25.22 7.30 3.57
CA LYS A 118 25.14 7.14 5.02
C LYS A 118 23.90 7.88 5.52
N PRO A 119 23.02 7.20 6.28
CA PRO A 119 21.74 7.75 6.69
C PRO A 119 22.01 9.15 7.24
N PHE A 120 21.23 10.11 6.75
CA PHE A 120 21.28 11.50 7.17
C PHE A 120 21.74 11.60 8.62
N ARG A 121 22.84 12.32 8.79
CA ARG A 121 23.69 12.57 9.96
C ARG A 121 22.90 13.14 11.16
N SER A 122 21.85 12.44 11.59
CA SER A 122 20.89 12.78 12.64
C SER A 122 20.49 11.58 13.51
N ALA A 123 21.17 10.42 13.36
CA ALA A 123 21.26 9.43 14.44
C ALA A 123 22.43 9.74 15.40
N ALA A 124 22.96 10.96 15.37
CA ALA A 124 23.84 11.45 16.43
C ALA A 124 22.96 11.69 17.66
N VAL A 125 22.80 10.68 18.52
CA VAL A 125 22.74 10.76 20.01
C VAL A 125 22.19 9.47 20.63
N CYS A 126 21.53 8.56 19.90
CA CYS A 126 21.04 7.33 20.53
C CYS A 126 22.00 6.15 20.36
N ASP A 127 22.79 6.04 21.43
CA ASP A 127 23.23 4.82 22.11
C ASP A 127 24.58 4.21 21.73
N LYS A 128 25.46 4.28 22.72
CA LYS A 128 26.75 3.61 22.78
C LYS A 128 26.51 2.17 23.19
N ASN A 129 27.31 1.27 22.64
CA ASN A 129 27.38 -0.17 22.92
C ASN A 129 26.18 -0.97 22.42
N ILE A 130 26.38 -1.74 21.35
CA ILE A 130 26.35 -3.21 21.44
C ILE A 130 26.71 -3.84 20.09
N LEU A 131 27.57 -4.85 20.22
CA LEU A 131 28.16 -5.72 19.23
C LEU A 131 27.07 -6.47 18.41
N HIS A 132 26.90 -6.16 17.11
CA HIS A 132 26.60 -7.12 16.04
C HIS A 132 26.44 -6.39 14.69
N GLN A 133 27.40 -6.64 13.78
CA GLN A 133 27.55 -5.98 12.48
C GLN A 133 26.36 -6.24 11.51
N ASP A 134 25.62 -7.34 11.68
CA ASP A 134 24.49 -7.73 10.79
C ASP A 134 23.12 -7.18 11.23
N THR A 135 22.97 -6.77 12.49
CA THR A 135 21.71 -6.25 13.05
C THR A 135 21.52 -4.76 12.76
N SER A 136 22.59 -4.06 12.39
CA SER A 136 22.58 -2.62 12.13
C SER A 136 21.81 -2.24 10.86
N LEU A 137 21.91 -3.02 9.78
CA LEU A 137 21.26 -2.72 8.50
C LEU A 137 19.73 -2.89 8.59
N ILE A 138 19.29 -3.94 9.28
CA ILE A 138 17.87 -4.23 9.52
C ILE A 138 17.27 -3.10 10.38
N CYS A 139 17.90 -2.74 11.50
CA CYS A 139 17.47 -1.63 12.36
C CYS A 139 17.47 -0.28 11.61
N LEU A 140 18.47 -0.05 10.74
CA LEU A 140 18.55 1.14 9.90
C LEU A 140 17.38 1.23 8.90
N ILE A 141 17.03 0.12 8.24
CA ILE A 141 15.89 0.04 7.32
C ILE A 141 14.58 0.27 8.09
N TYR A 142 14.42 -0.34 9.27
CA TYR A 142 13.25 -0.17 10.13
C TYR A 142 13.09 1.26 10.69
N CYS A 143 14.18 2.02 10.87
CA CYS A 143 14.10 3.43 11.25
C CYS A 143 13.98 4.37 10.03
N THR A 144 14.58 4.04 8.89
CA THR A 144 14.65 4.94 7.72
C THR A 144 13.40 4.86 6.84
N VAL A 145 12.84 3.65 6.65
CA VAL A 145 11.70 3.44 5.75
C VAL A 145 10.40 4.07 6.30
N PRO A 146 10.04 3.90 7.59
CA PRO A 146 8.88 4.59 8.16
C PRO A 146 9.06 6.11 8.17
N ASN A 147 10.27 6.61 8.48
CA ASN A 147 10.54 8.06 8.48
C ASN A 147 10.46 8.68 7.08
N ALA A 148 10.90 7.96 6.04
CA ALA A 148 10.71 8.38 4.65
C ALA A 148 9.24 8.34 4.24
N CYS A 149 8.50 7.30 4.64
CA CYS A 149 7.05 7.19 4.42
C CYS A 149 6.30 8.35 5.08
N LEU A 150 6.63 8.71 6.33
CA LEU A 150 6.10 9.87 7.03
C LEU A 150 6.38 11.18 6.26
N PHE A 151 7.61 11.36 5.77
CA PHE A 151 7.99 12.56 5.02
C PHE A 151 7.16 12.72 3.73
N PHE A 152 7.08 11.68 2.89
CA PHE A 152 6.27 11.71 1.67
C PHE A 152 4.78 11.83 1.97
N GLN A 153 4.32 11.27 3.09
CA GLN A 153 2.92 11.40 3.50
C GLN A 153 2.58 12.83 3.92
N VAL A 154 3.44 13.50 4.69
CA VAL A 154 3.28 14.91 5.04
C VAL A 154 3.28 15.75 3.77
N LEU A 155 4.23 15.53 2.86
CA LEU A 155 4.28 16.26 1.59
C LEU A 155 3.03 16.02 0.73
N SER A 156 2.47 14.81 0.74
CA SER A 156 1.19 14.49 0.10
C SER A 156 0.00 15.23 0.75
N ILE A 157 -0.01 15.42 2.06
CA ILE A 157 -1.05 16.19 2.77
C ILE A 157 -0.97 17.66 2.38
N LEU A 158 0.23 18.25 2.40
CA LEU A 158 0.45 19.62 1.97
C LEU A 158 -0.01 19.82 0.52
N LEU A 159 0.33 18.87 -0.35
CA LEU A 159 -0.09 18.90 -1.74
C LEU A 159 -1.62 18.85 -1.87
N LEU A 160 -2.31 17.92 -1.19
CA LEU A 160 -3.78 17.84 -1.22
C LEU A 160 -4.47 19.11 -0.67
N ALA A 161 -3.87 19.74 0.33
CA ALA A 161 -4.37 21.01 0.88
C ALA A 161 -4.35 22.15 -0.16
N THR A 162 -3.49 22.08 -1.19
CA THR A 162 -3.45 23.08 -2.27
C THR A 162 -4.50 22.88 -3.37
N TYR A 163 -5.09 21.68 -3.50
CA TYR A 163 -6.03 21.35 -4.59
C TYR A 163 -7.28 22.24 -4.64
N PRO A 164 -7.96 22.54 -3.51
CA PRO A 164 -9.12 23.44 -3.51
C PRO A 164 -8.79 24.82 -4.08
N PHE A 165 -7.57 25.33 -3.87
CA PHE A 165 -7.15 26.64 -4.36
C PHE A 165 -6.90 26.64 -5.88
N MET A 166 -6.57 25.49 -6.48
CA MET A 166 -6.40 25.38 -7.92
C MET A 166 -7.72 25.63 -8.68
N ALA A 167 -8.88 25.47 -8.04
CA ALA A 167 -10.17 25.77 -8.64
C ALA A 167 -10.36 27.27 -9.01
N ASN A 168 -9.54 28.16 -8.44
CA ASN A 168 -9.57 29.60 -8.72
C ASN A 168 -8.74 30.02 -9.94
N LEU A 169 -7.94 29.11 -10.49
CA LEU A 169 -7.12 29.38 -11.68
C LEU A 169 -7.87 29.02 -12.98
N TYR A 170 -7.44 29.61 -14.09
CA TYR A 170 -8.06 29.45 -15.40
C TYR A 170 -7.02 29.17 -16.50
N GLY A 171 -7.47 28.53 -17.58
CA GLY A 171 -6.67 28.36 -18.80
C GLY A 171 -5.48 27.40 -18.67
N VAL A 172 -4.37 27.77 -19.29
CA VAL A 172 -3.17 26.93 -19.44
C VAL A 172 -2.45 26.72 -18.11
N GLU A 173 -2.39 27.75 -17.26
CA GLU A 173 -1.72 27.68 -15.95
C GLU A 173 -2.30 26.56 -15.08
N LEU A 174 -3.63 26.46 -15.05
CA LEU A 174 -4.35 25.41 -14.34
C LEU A 174 -3.98 24.02 -14.86
N LYS A 175 -3.96 23.84 -16.19
CA LYS A 175 -3.63 22.55 -16.83
C LYS A 175 -2.20 22.12 -16.49
N VAL A 176 -1.25 23.05 -16.55
CA VAL A 176 0.15 22.78 -16.20
C VAL A 176 0.27 22.41 -14.73
N LEU A 177 -0.33 23.19 -13.84
CA LEU A 177 -0.26 22.99 -12.40
C LEU A 177 -0.86 21.64 -11.97
N ILE A 178 -2.03 21.28 -12.53
CA ILE A 178 -2.67 19.99 -12.24
C ILE A 178 -1.84 18.81 -12.73
N ASN A 179 -1.22 18.92 -13.92
CA ASN A 179 -0.35 17.84 -14.41
C ASN A 179 0.84 17.62 -13.46
N ILE A 180 1.49 18.71 -13.05
CA ILE A 180 2.62 18.64 -12.09
C ILE A 180 2.15 18.09 -10.75
N ALA A 181 1.03 18.59 -10.21
CA ALA A 181 0.49 18.15 -8.93
C ALA A 181 0.07 16.67 -8.95
N SER A 182 -0.63 16.24 -10.00
CA SER A 182 -1.05 14.84 -10.17
C SER A 182 0.15 13.90 -10.31
N LEU A 183 1.15 14.28 -11.11
CA LEU A 183 2.40 13.54 -11.23
C LEU A 183 3.08 13.40 -9.86
N LEU A 184 3.23 14.51 -9.14
CA LEU A 184 3.90 14.54 -7.84
C LEU A 184 3.14 13.69 -6.79
N LYS A 185 1.81 13.79 -6.76
CA LYS A 185 0.96 12.99 -5.87
C LYS A 185 1.10 11.49 -6.14
N ASN A 186 1.14 11.09 -7.41
CA ASN A 186 1.28 9.69 -7.78
C ASN A 186 2.70 9.16 -7.52
N MET A 187 3.74 10.00 -7.65
CA MET A 187 5.09 9.65 -7.22
C MET A 187 5.16 9.38 -5.72
N PHE A 188 4.54 10.23 -4.88
CA PHE A 188 4.49 10.01 -3.44
C PHE A 188 3.74 8.72 -3.08
N ALA A 189 2.60 8.47 -3.73
CA ALA A 189 1.83 7.23 -3.55
C ALA A 189 2.65 5.98 -3.90
N ALA A 190 3.41 6.04 -5.01
CA ALA A 190 4.30 4.97 -5.41
C ALA A 190 5.39 4.74 -4.35
N THR A 191 6.05 5.79 -3.87
CA THR A 191 7.09 5.66 -2.82
C THR A 191 6.54 5.05 -1.53
N ILE A 192 5.35 5.48 -1.07
CA ILE A 192 4.68 4.93 0.12
C ILE A 192 4.34 3.45 -0.08
N THR A 193 3.84 3.07 -1.26
CA THR A 193 3.52 1.68 -1.61
C THR A 193 4.76 0.79 -1.58
N ILE A 194 5.86 1.25 -2.16
CA ILE A 194 7.14 0.52 -2.13
C ILE A 194 7.64 0.38 -0.69
N ALA A 195 7.60 1.45 0.11
CA ALA A 195 7.99 1.42 1.51
C ALA A 195 7.17 0.39 2.32
N CYS A 196 5.86 0.34 2.12
CA CYS A 196 4.98 -0.66 2.73
C CYS A 196 5.35 -2.09 2.31
N ASN A 197 5.63 -2.30 1.02
CA ASN A 197 6.04 -3.62 0.50
C ASN A 197 7.39 -4.06 1.06
N ILE A 198 8.34 -3.15 1.23
CA ILE A 198 9.63 -3.46 1.88
C ILE A 198 9.40 -3.88 3.33
N LEU A 199 8.60 -3.11 4.08
CA LEU A 199 8.32 -3.35 5.49
C LEU A 199 7.68 -4.72 5.73
N GLN A 200 6.72 -5.10 4.87
CA GLN A 200 6.12 -6.43 4.91
C GLN A 200 7.16 -7.52 4.63
N ASN A 201 7.99 -7.36 3.58
CA ASN A 201 9.00 -8.36 3.21
C ASN A 201 10.14 -8.49 4.24
N THR A 202 10.42 -7.44 5.04
CA THR A 202 11.39 -7.49 6.14
C THR A 202 10.78 -8.11 7.41
N ALA A 203 9.46 -8.05 7.60
CA ALA A 203 8.78 -8.63 8.76
C ALA A 203 8.65 -10.17 8.72
N VAL A 204 8.90 -10.79 7.55
CA VAL A 204 8.76 -12.23 7.35
C VAL A 204 10.01 -12.88 6.75
N ALA A 205 10.23 -14.14 7.15
CA ALA A 205 11.26 -15.00 6.56
C ALA A 205 11.00 -15.22 5.06
N GLN A 206 12.09 -15.41 4.30
CA GLN A 206 12.04 -15.45 2.83
C GLN A 206 11.12 -16.55 2.29
N GLU A 207 11.05 -17.70 2.94
CA GLU A 207 10.18 -18.83 2.59
C GLU A 207 8.68 -18.52 2.70
N GLN A 208 8.31 -17.56 3.57
CA GLN A 208 6.91 -17.18 3.82
C GLN A 208 6.49 -15.89 3.10
N ARG A 209 7.43 -15.17 2.44
CA ARG A 209 7.14 -13.90 1.75
C ARG A 209 6.05 -14.01 0.69
N GLY A 210 6.00 -15.12 -0.05
CA GLY A 210 4.97 -15.36 -1.06
C GLY A 210 3.56 -15.41 -0.46
N VAL A 211 3.40 -16.09 0.67
CA VAL A 211 2.10 -16.19 1.37
C VAL A 211 1.75 -14.84 2.00
N ALA A 212 2.71 -14.18 2.65
CA ALA A 212 2.51 -12.86 3.28
C ALA A 212 2.09 -11.78 2.26
N ASN A 213 2.77 -11.70 1.12
CA ASN A 213 2.42 -10.78 0.04
C ASN A 213 1.06 -11.14 -0.58
N GLY A 214 0.75 -12.43 -0.72
CA GLY A 214 -0.57 -12.88 -1.17
C GLY A 214 -1.70 -12.38 -0.27
N ILE A 215 -1.58 -12.60 1.05
CA ILE A 215 -2.55 -12.12 2.05
C ILE A 215 -2.68 -10.60 1.98
N SER A 216 -1.55 -9.90 1.94
CA SER A 216 -1.50 -8.43 1.89
C SER A 216 -2.22 -7.87 0.67
N VAL A 217 -1.91 -8.37 -0.53
CA VAL A 217 -2.53 -7.92 -1.78
C VAL A 217 -4.01 -8.25 -1.82
N THR A 218 -4.44 -9.39 -1.27
CA THR A 218 -5.87 -9.72 -1.14
C THR A 218 -6.59 -8.72 -0.24
N LEU A 219 -6.05 -8.43 0.96
CA LEU A 219 -6.69 -7.50 1.89
C LEU A 219 -6.70 -6.07 1.34
N MET A 220 -5.58 -5.63 0.77
CA MET A 220 -5.47 -4.35 0.08
C MET A 220 -6.54 -4.21 -1.02
N SER A 221 -6.74 -5.26 -1.82
CA SER A 221 -7.71 -5.24 -2.93
C SER A 221 -9.15 -5.09 -2.46
N ILE A 222 -9.52 -5.70 -1.32
CA ILE A 222 -10.85 -5.50 -0.70
C ILE A 222 -11.04 -4.02 -0.34
N PHE A 223 -10.03 -3.39 0.25
CA PHE A 223 -10.08 -1.97 0.61
C PHE A 223 -10.16 -1.08 -0.64
N LYS A 224 -9.42 -1.40 -1.71
CA LYS A 224 -9.55 -0.70 -3.00
C LYS A 224 -10.93 -0.85 -3.61
N ALA A 225 -11.56 -2.01 -3.49
CA ALA A 225 -12.89 -2.25 -4.07
C ALA A 225 -13.98 -1.36 -3.42
N VAL A 226 -13.86 -1.09 -2.11
CA VAL A 226 -14.82 -0.24 -1.37
C VAL A 226 -14.56 1.25 -1.58
N ALA A 227 -13.31 1.64 -1.89
CA ALA A 227 -12.90 3.04 -1.95
C ALA A 227 -13.70 3.89 -2.95
N PRO A 228 -13.98 3.46 -4.21
CA PRO A 228 -14.79 4.25 -5.15
C PRO A 228 -16.21 4.52 -4.67
N ALA A 229 -16.85 3.54 -4.02
CA ALA A 229 -18.20 3.71 -3.49
C ALA A 229 -18.21 4.75 -2.36
N ALA A 230 -17.26 4.67 -1.42
CA ALA A 230 -17.13 5.64 -0.34
C ALA A 230 -16.80 7.05 -0.86
N ALA A 231 -15.87 7.15 -1.82
CA ALA A 231 -15.50 8.39 -2.49
C ALA A 231 -16.68 9.03 -3.22
N GLY A 232 -17.46 8.25 -3.97
CA GLY A 232 -18.65 8.72 -4.70
C GLY A 232 -19.73 9.26 -3.77
N ILE A 233 -20.05 8.54 -2.68
CA ILE A 233 -21.02 8.99 -1.67
C ILE A 233 -20.57 10.31 -1.04
N MET A 234 -19.29 10.39 -0.66
CA MET A 234 -18.70 11.60 -0.08
C MET A 234 -18.74 12.77 -1.07
N PHE A 235 -18.43 12.53 -2.34
CA PHE A 235 -18.50 13.52 -3.40
C PHE A 235 -19.92 14.04 -3.63
N SER A 236 -20.92 13.15 -3.73
CA SER A 236 -22.32 13.55 -3.87
C SER A 236 -22.83 14.34 -2.66
N TRP A 237 -22.41 13.97 -1.45
CA TRP A 237 -22.74 14.74 -0.24
C TRP A 237 -22.08 16.12 -0.24
N ALA A 238 -20.82 16.22 -0.67
CA ALA A 238 -20.11 17.50 -0.80
C ALA A 238 -20.78 18.42 -1.84
N GLN A 239 -21.21 17.88 -2.99
CA GLN A 239 -21.94 18.64 -4.00
C GLN A 239 -23.31 19.14 -3.52
N LYS A 240 -23.99 18.40 -2.64
CA LYS A 240 -25.28 18.83 -2.07
C LYS A 240 -25.14 19.98 -1.06
N ASN A 241 -23.98 20.11 -0.41
CA ASN A 241 -23.72 21.07 0.67
C ASN A 241 -22.83 22.25 0.27
N ILE A 242 -22.95 22.75 -0.97
CA ILE A 242 -22.12 23.87 -1.46
C ILE A 242 -22.39 25.20 -0.73
N THR A 243 -23.64 25.43 -0.31
CA THR A 243 -24.10 26.65 0.36
C THR A 243 -24.11 26.54 1.89
N GLY A 244 -23.58 25.46 2.47
CA GLY A 244 -23.54 25.25 3.92
C GLY A 244 -22.72 26.32 4.66
N LEU A 245 -23.26 26.80 5.78
CA LEU A 245 -22.84 28.02 6.52
C LEU A 245 -21.40 28.01 7.09
N PHE A 246 -20.60 26.95 6.93
CA PHE A 246 -19.32 26.80 7.64
C PHE A 246 -18.08 26.48 6.78
N ILE A 247 -18.19 25.64 5.74
CA ILE A 247 -17.05 25.30 4.85
C ILE A 247 -17.61 25.02 3.44
N PRO A 248 -17.03 25.59 2.36
CA PRO A 248 -17.47 25.28 1.00
C PRO A 248 -17.16 23.82 0.62
N GLY A 249 -18.08 23.18 -0.11
CA GLY A 249 -18.08 21.72 -0.32
C GLY A 249 -16.81 21.11 -0.94
N ASP A 250 -16.07 21.86 -1.77
CA ASP A 250 -14.80 21.44 -2.33
C ASP A 250 -13.70 21.30 -1.27
N GLN A 251 -13.64 22.23 -0.31
CA GLN A 251 -12.68 22.16 0.79
C GLN A 251 -12.97 20.99 1.72
N ILE A 252 -14.25 20.66 1.94
CA ILE A 252 -14.64 19.51 2.78
C ILE A 252 -14.14 18.20 2.17
N LEU A 253 -14.23 18.06 0.84
CA LEU A 253 -13.82 16.85 0.14
C LEU A 253 -12.32 16.55 0.31
N PHE A 254 -11.46 17.54 0.05
CA PHE A 254 -10.01 17.41 0.22
C PHE A 254 -9.61 17.37 1.70
N TRP A 255 -10.37 18.01 2.59
CA TRP A 255 -10.18 17.90 4.04
C TRP A 255 -10.47 16.48 4.53
N MET A 256 -11.54 15.83 4.07
CA MET A 256 -11.85 14.43 4.40
C MET A 256 -10.78 13.47 3.89
N LEU A 257 -10.24 13.68 2.68
CA LEU A 257 -9.09 12.92 2.19
C LEU A 257 -7.85 13.12 3.09
N ASN A 258 -7.57 14.36 3.48
CA ASN A 258 -6.48 14.66 4.42
C ASN A 258 -6.70 14.01 5.80
N MET A 259 -7.93 13.89 6.29
CA MET A 259 -8.22 13.19 7.55
C MET A 259 -7.87 11.69 7.45
N VAL A 260 -8.22 11.03 6.36
CA VAL A 260 -7.84 9.62 6.13
C VAL A 260 -6.32 9.48 6.05
N SER A 261 -5.65 10.44 5.40
CA SER A 261 -4.19 10.50 5.33
C SER A 261 -3.53 10.70 6.70
N VAL A 262 -4.09 11.56 7.56
CA VAL A 262 -3.65 11.76 8.95
C VAL A 262 -3.87 10.51 9.81
N ILE A 263 -4.96 9.77 9.58
CA ILE A 263 -5.18 8.48 10.24
C ILE A 263 -4.07 7.49 9.80
N GLY A 264 -3.77 7.40 8.51
CA GLY A 264 -2.66 6.58 8.00
C GLY A 264 -1.30 6.99 8.60
N LEU A 265 -1.05 8.29 8.71
CA LEU A 265 0.13 8.84 9.38
C LEU A 265 0.16 8.44 10.86
N SER A 266 -0.99 8.50 11.54
CA SER A 266 -1.13 8.18 12.96
C SER A 266 -0.82 6.71 13.24
N LEU A 267 -1.26 5.81 12.35
CA LEU A 267 -0.97 4.38 12.39
C LEU A 267 0.51 4.04 12.17
N THR A 268 1.31 5.00 11.69
CA THR A 268 2.76 4.83 11.49
C THR A 268 3.54 5.08 12.79
N PHE A 269 2.95 5.73 13.81
CA PHE A 269 3.64 5.98 15.07
C PHE A 269 3.80 4.72 15.95
N LYS A 270 4.86 4.74 16.77
CA LYS A 270 5.30 3.67 17.70
C LYS A 270 4.23 2.93 18.52
N PRO A 271 3.10 3.51 18.98
CA PRO A 271 2.11 2.71 19.71
C PRO A 271 1.44 1.61 18.87
N PHE A 272 1.45 1.72 17.53
CA PHE A 272 0.87 0.73 16.62
C PHE A 272 1.92 -0.12 15.90
N PHE A 273 3.10 0.46 15.65
CA PHE A 273 4.27 -0.24 15.10
C PHE A 273 5.18 -0.75 16.22
N SER A 274 4.88 -1.94 16.75
CA SER A 274 5.73 -2.57 17.76
C SER A 274 7.01 -3.12 17.10
N MET A 275 8.15 -2.56 17.48
CA MET A 275 9.47 -3.15 17.20
C MET A 275 9.53 -4.57 17.76
N PRO A 276 10.32 -5.48 17.16
CA PRO A 276 10.37 -6.85 17.61
C PRO A 276 10.94 -6.84 19.04
N SER A 277 10.28 -7.53 19.96
CA SER A 277 10.69 -7.71 21.35
C SER A 277 12.02 -8.47 21.52
N ALA A 278 12.77 -8.71 20.45
CA ALA A 278 14.11 -9.31 20.46
C ALA A 278 15.21 -8.33 20.91
N LEU A 279 14.83 -7.14 21.38
CA LEU A 279 15.72 -6.08 21.88
C LEU A 279 15.31 -5.62 23.29
N LYS A 280 14.80 -6.55 24.11
CA LYS A 280 14.65 -6.35 25.56
C LYS A 280 15.47 -7.38 26.31
#